data_AF-A0A3Q9S603-F1
#
_entry.id   AF-A0A3Q9S603-F1
#
_cell.length_a   1.000
_cell.length_b   1.000
_cell.length_c   1.000
_cell.angle_alpha   90.00
_cell.angle_beta   90.00
_cell.angle_gamma   90.00
#
_symmetry.space_group_name_H-M   'P 1'
#
loop_
_entity.id
_entity.type
_entity.pdbx_description
1 polymer ?
#
loop_
_entity_poly.entity_id
_entity_poly.type
_entity_poly.pdbx_seq_one_letter_code
_entity_poly.pdbx_strand_id
1 'polypeptide(L)'
;MMDLYLEKDMENLRNITCELINKLENDDYDGLESLMGERQKLLDNLKELNCTKKQYNDAVKQFKIIDFQNKLSKMMFEKKKDLRRKIDDISQKRTLTKSYSRHIGTTIFSKKI
;
A
#
# COMPACT_ATOMS: atom_id res chain seq x y z
N MET A 1 10.21 33.63 -1.64
CA MET A 1 11.23 32.55 -1.68
C MET A 1 10.77 31.35 -0.85
N MET A 2 10.34 31.53 0.41
CA MET A 2 9.80 30.44 1.26
C MET A 2 8.57 29.73 0.68
N ASP A 3 7.64 30.49 0.06
CA ASP A 3 6.42 29.92 -0.54
C ASP A 3 6.73 28.94 -1.68
N LEU A 4 7.79 29.20 -2.44
CA LEU A 4 8.17 28.36 -3.60
C LEU A 4 8.72 27.00 -3.17
N TYR A 5 9.36 26.91 -2.00
CA TYR A 5 9.80 25.63 -1.42
C TYR A 5 8.63 24.83 -0.86
N LEU A 6 7.70 25.49 -0.16
CA LEU A 6 6.50 24.84 0.37
C LEU A 6 5.64 24.26 -0.75
N GLU A 7 5.38 25.04 -1.81
CA GLU A 7 4.57 24.57 -2.94
C GLU A 7 5.22 23.39 -3.65
N LYS A 8 6.54 23.44 -3.87
CA LYS A 8 7.28 22.34 -4.50
C LYS A 8 7.26 21.07 -3.66
N ASP A 9 7.46 21.18 -2.35
CA ASP A 9 7.44 20.01 -1.46
C ASP A 9 6.03 19.40 -1.37
N MET A 10 4.98 20.24 -1.38
CA MET A 10 3.58 19.79 -1.44
C MET A 10 3.24 19.13 -2.78
N GLU A 11 3.71 19.69 -3.89
CA GLU A 11 3.56 19.08 -5.21
C GLU A 11 4.23 17.70 -5.28
N ASN A 12 5.47 17.60 -4.80
CA ASN A 12 6.19 16.33 -4.72
C ASN A 12 5.45 15.32 -3.84
N LEU A 13 4.95 15.76 -2.68
CA LEU A 13 4.17 14.92 -1.78
C LEU A 13 2.88 14.41 -2.45
N ARG A 14 2.20 15.27 -3.22
CA ARG A 14 1.04 14.86 -4.03
C ARG A 14 1.45 13.84 -5.07
N ASN A 15 2.49 14.10 -5.84
CA ASN A 15 2.92 13.26 -6.96
C ASN A 15 3.27 11.85 -6.50
N ILE A 16 4.09 11.73 -5.44
CA ILE A 16 4.46 10.42 -4.91
C ILE A 16 3.27 9.68 -4.29
N THR A 17 2.34 10.40 -3.67
CA THR A 17 1.09 9.82 -3.16
C THR A 17 0.22 9.28 -4.31
N CYS A 18 0.16 10.01 -5.44
CA CYS A 18 -0.55 9.56 -6.64
C CYS A 18 0.13 8.36 -7.29
N GLU A 19 1.46 8.31 -7.31
CA GLU A 19 2.22 7.17 -7.83
C GLU A 19 1.98 5.91 -7.01
N LEU A 20 2.02 6.02 -5.67
CA LEU A 20 1.65 4.92 -4.77
C LEU A 20 0.23 4.43 -5.02
N ILE A 21 -0.73 5.34 -5.22
CA ILE A 21 -2.11 4.99 -5.59
C ILE A 21 -2.12 4.22 -6.91
N ASN A 22 -1.45 4.71 -7.95
CA ASN A 22 -1.42 4.09 -9.27
C ASN A 22 -0.83 2.66 -9.21
N LYS A 23 0.27 2.47 -8.47
CA LYS A 23 0.85 1.14 -8.25
C LYS A 23 -0.13 0.18 -7.56
N LEU A 24 -0.81 0.65 -6.51
CA LEU A 24 -1.85 -0.13 -5.84
C LEU A 24 -3.03 -0.45 -6.78
N GLU A 25 -3.46 0.49 -7.63
CA GLU A 25 -4.54 0.27 -8.62
C GLU A 25 -4.17 -0.86 -9.59
N ASN A 26 -2.91 -0.92 -10.01
CA ASN A 26 -2.40 -1.90 -10.98
C ASN A 26 -1.87 -3.21 -10.35
N ASP A 27 -2.01 -3.40 -9.03
CA ASP A 27 -1.41 -4.53 -8.31
C ASP A 27 0.11 -4.67 -8.52
N ASP A 28 0.79 -3.57 -8.83
CA ASP A 28 2.24 -3.48 -8.93
C ASP A 28 2.80 -3.12 -7.55
N TYR A 29 3.23 -4.14 -6.82
CA TYR A 29 3.78 -3.98 -5.48
C TYR A 29 5.30 -3.71 -5.48
N ASP A 30 5.94 -3.78 -6.65
CA ASP A 30 7.38 -3.59 -6.76
C ASP A 30 7.72 -2.12 -6.50
N GLY A 31 8.71 -1.90 -5.62
CA GLY A 31 9.18 -0.55 -5.30
C GLY A 31 8.23 0.27 -4.40
N LEU A 32 7.11 -0.26 -3.92
CA LEU A 32 6.23 0.44 -2.97
C LEU A 32 6.98 0.90 -1.71
N GLU A 33 7.88 0.08 -1.20
CA GLU A 33 8.69 0.41 -0.02
C GLU A 33 9.62 1.61 -0.27
N SER A 34 10.24 1.67 -1.45
CA SER A 34 11.08 2.81 -1.85
C SER A 34 10.28 4.10 -1.91
N LEU A 35 9.12 4.06 -2.59
CA LEU A 35 8.22 5.22 -2.70
C LEU A 35 7.67 5.67 -1.35
N MET A 36 7.35 4.73 -0.45
CA MET A 36 6.98 5.06 0.93
C MET A 36 8.13 5.77 1.67
N GLY A 37 9.36 5.29 1.51
CA GLY A 37 10.55 5.90 2.12
C GLY A 37 10.80 7.32 1.60
N GLU A 38 10.71 7.52 0.29
CA GLU A 38 10.81 8.86 -0.32
C GLU A 38 9.70 9.80 0.16
N ARG A 39 8.47 9.29 0.25
CA ARG A 39 7.34 10.05 0.78
C ARG A 39 7.55 10.47 2.24
N GLN A 40 8.13 9.59 3.05
CA GLN A 40 8.44 9.88 4.45
C GLN A 40 9.50 10.99 4.55
N LYS A 41 10.55 10.95 3.71
CA LYS A 41 11.55 12.03 3.64
C LYS A 41 10.93 13.39 3.31
N LEU A 42 10.00 13.44 2.35
CA LEU A 42 9.28 14.69 2.02
C LEU A 42 8.46 15.21 3.21
N LEU A 43 7.78 14.33 3.94
CA LEU A 43 7.04 14.71 5.15
C LEU A 43 7.95 15.23 6.24
N ASP A 44 9.14 14.64 6.41
CA ASP A 44 10.09 15.09 7.41
C ASP A 44 10.69 16.46 7.04
N ASN A 45 11.01 16.69 5.77
CA ASN A 45 11.42 18.01 5.27
C ASN A 45 10.34 19.07 5.52
N LEU A 46 9.06 18.74 5.28
CA LEU A 46 7.94 19.65 5.51
C LEU A 46 7.76 20.01 6.99
N LYS A 47 8.14 19.14 7.93
CA LYS A 47 8.10 19.45 9.38
C LYS A 47 9.16 20.47 9.78
N GLU A 48 10.32 20.46 9.11
CA GLU A 48 11.43 21.37 9.37
C GLU A 48 11.27 22.72 8.66
N LEU A 49 10.30 22.83 7.74
CA LEU A 49 10.09 24.02 6.93
C LEU A 49 9.47 25.16 7.76
N ASN A 50 10.20 26.28 7.85
CA ASN A 50 9.71 27.51 8.48
C ASN A 50 8.60 28.19 7.65
N CYS A 51 7.35 27.76 7.84
CA CYS A 51 6.18 28.39 7.23
C CYS A 51 5.12 28.76 8.28
N THR A 52 4.28 29.72 7.95
CA THR A 52 3.12 30.02 8.80
C THR A 52 2.06 28.93 8.64
N LYS A 53 1.28 28.71 9.70
CA LYS A 53 0.13 27.79 9.66
C LYS A 53 -0.84 28.09 8.52
N LYS A 54 -1.00 29.36 8.14
CA LYS A 54 -1.87 29.76 7.03
C LYS A 54 -1.32 29.27 5.69
N GLN A 55 -0.05 29.56 5.39
CA GLN A 55 0.62 29.10 4.16
C GLN A 55 0.55 27.57 4.04
N TYR A 56 0.85 26.86 5.13
CA TYR A 56 0.76 25.40 5.15
C TYR A 56 -0.65 24.90 4.82
N ASN A 57 -1.67 25.44 5.48
CA ASN A 57 -3.07 25.05 5.26
C ASN A 57 -3.56 25.36 3.85
N ASP A 58 -3.15 26.50 3.30
CA ASP A 58 -3.53 26.90 1.94
C ASP A 58 -2.89 25.97 0.91
N ALA A 59 -1.60 25.62 1.08
CA ALA A 59 -0.92 24.65 0.23
C ALA A 59 -1.53 23.24 0.35
N VAL A 60 -1.83 22.77 1.57
CA VAL A 60 -2.50 21.47 1.80
C VAL A 60 -3.82 21.38 1.03
N LYS A 61 -4.60 22.46 1.00
CA LYS A 61 -5.86 22.54 0.25
C LYS A 61 -5.61 22.59 -1.26
N GLN A 62 -4.70 23.45 -1.71
CA GLN A 62 -4.35 23.61 -3.13
C GLN A 62 -3.93 22.29 -3.77
N PHE A 63 -3.06 21.53 -3.09
CA PHE A 63 -2.56 20.25 -3.59
C PHE A 63 -3.43 19.04 -3.18
N LYS A 64 -4.55 19.29 -2.49
CA LYS A 64 -5.51 18.26 -2.04
C LYS A 64 -4.83 17.11 -1.27
N ILE A 65 -3.84 17.44 -0.44
CA ILE A 65 -2.99 16.46 0.24
C ILE A 65 -3.81 15.49 1.10
N ILE A 66 -4.81 16.01 1.81
CA ILE A 66 -5.69 15.20 2.66
C ILE A 66 -6.54 14.23 1.83
N ASP A 67 -7.07 14.66 0.69
CA ASP A 67 -7.89 13.82 -0.18
C ASP A 67 -7.08 12.63 -0.71
N PHE A 68 -5.86 12.90 -1.21
CA PHE A 68 -4.98 11.85 -1.71
C PHE A 68 -4.48 10.94 -0.59
N GLN A 69 -4.16 11.47 0.59
CA GLN A 69 -3.82 10.67 1.77
C GLN A 69 -4.95 9.70 2.14
N ASN A 70 -6.19 10.21 2.20
CA ASN A 70 -7.36 9.39 2.54
C ASN A 70 -7.59 8.30 1.49
N LYS A 71 -7.47 8.64 0.19
CA LYS A 71 -7.55 7.64 -0.89
C LYS A 71 -6.47 6.57 -0.74
N LEU A 72 -5.22 6.96 -0.53
CA LEU A 72 -4.10 6.03 -0.36
C LEU A 72 -4.33 5.09 0.84
N SER A 73 -4.73 5.63 2.00
CA SER A 73 -4.99 4.85 3.21
C SER A 73 -6.12 3.82 3.00
N LYS A 74 -7.22 4.23 2.36
CA LYS A 74 -8.32 3.32 2.03
C LYS A 74 -7.85 2.19 1.13
N MET A 75 -7.11 2.52 0.07
CA MET A 75 -6.61 1.53 -0.89
C MET A 75 -5.64 0.54 -0.26
N MET A 76 -4.68 1.00 0.56
CA MET A 76 -3.77 0.09 1.27
C MET A 76 -4.54 -0.88 2.17
N PHE A 77 -5.57 -0.39 2.88
CA PHE A 77 -6.39 -1.23 3.72
C PHE A 77 -7.14 -2.31 2.91
N GLU A 78 -7.79 -1.91 1.82
CA GLU A 78 -8.54 -2.82 0.94
C GLU A 78 -7.62 -3.87 0.31
N LYS A 79 -6.48 -3.44 -0.28
CA LYS A 79 -5.51 -4.34 -0.91
C LYS A 79 -4.89 -5.32 0.09
N LYS A 80 -4.54 -4.85 1.31
CA LYS A 80 -4.05 -5.72 2.39
C LYS A 80 -5.10 -6.79 2.77
N LYS A 81 -6.37 -6.39 2.88
CA LYS A 81 -7.47 -7.31 3.20
C LYS A 81 -7.64 -8.38 2.13
N ASP A 82 -7.56 -7.99 0.86
CA ASP A 82 -7.71 -8.92 -0.26
C ASP A 82 -6.53 -9.88 -0.41
N LEU A 83 -5.29 -9.40 -0.22
CA LEU A 83 -4.12 -10.26 -0.16
C LEU A 83 -4.23 -11.28 0.97
N ARG A 84 -4.70 -10.86 2.15
CA ARG A 84 -4.91 -11.77 3.27
C ARG A 84 -5.91 -12.88 2.95
N ARG A 85 -7.04 -12.53 2.36
CA ARG A 85 -8.04 -13.51 1.89
C ARG A 85 -7.46 -14.51 0.91
N LYS A 86 -6.69 -14.04 -0.08
CA LYS A 86 -6.02 -14.92 -1.06
C LYS A 86 -5.07 -15.91 -0.39
N ILE A 87 -4.30 -15.48 0.61
CA ILE A 87 -3.40 -16.34 1.39
C ILE A 87 -4.18 -17.39 2.19
N ASP A 88 -5.27 -16.98 2.83
CA ASP A 88 -6.12 -17.89 3.60
C ASP A 88 -6.76 -18.94 2.68
N ASP A 89 -7.24 -18.56 1.49
CA ASP A 89 -7.78 -19.47 0.48
C ASP A 89 -6.74 -20.49 -0.02
N ILE A 90 -5.51 -20.03 -0.29
CA ILE A 90 -4.39 -20.91 -0.69
C ILE A 90 -4.10 -21.93 0.43
N SER A 91 -4.12 -21.48 1.69
CA SER A 91 -3.85 -22.32 2.87
C SER A 91 -4.93 -23.38 3.07
N GLN A 92 -6.20 -23.01 2.87
CA GLN A 92 -7.32 -23.95 2.90
C GLN A 92 -7.22 -24.98 1.78
N LYS A 93 -6.97 -24.55 0.54
CA LYS A 93 -6.77 -25.46 -0.60
C LYS A 93 -5.64 -26.46 -0.36
N ARG A 94 -4.50 -26.00 0.16
CA ARG A 94 -3.36 -26.88 0.52
C ARG A 94 -3.75 -27.91 1.58
N THR A 95 -4.53 -27.51 2.58
CA THR A 95 -5.02 -28.42 3.63
C THR A 95 -5.95 -29.49 3.05
N LEU A 96 -6.88 -29.10 2.19
CA LEU A 96 -7.78 -30.02 1.50
C LEU A 96 -7.00 -31.01 0.63
N THR A 97 -6.08 -30.54 -0.24
CA THR A 97 -5.25 -31.42 -1.08
C THR A 97 -4.47 -32.44 -0.24
N LYS A 98 -3.85 -32.00 0.87
CA LYS A 98 -3.13 -32.90 1.79
C LYS A 98 -4.04 -33.95 2.43
N SER A 99 -5.27 -33.56 2.77
CA SER A 99 -6.27 -34.48 3.32
C SER A 99 -6.66 -35.54 2.27
N TYR A 100 -7.04 -35.11 1.07
CA TYR A 100 -7.39 -36.01 -0.03
C TYR A 100 -6.25 -36.96 -0.41
N SER A 101 -5.00 -36.48 -0.56
CA SER A 101 -3.86 -37.34 -0.89
C SER A 101 -3.57 -38.38 0.20
N ARG A 102 -3.78 -38.04 1.47
CA ARG A 102 -3.61 -38.97 2.59
C ARG A 102 -4.64 -40.10 2.56
N HIS A 103 -5.90 -39.80 2.20
CA HIS A 103 -6.97 -40.79 2.07
C HIS A 103 -6.80 -41.69 0.83
N ILE A 104 -6.32 -41.16 -0.29
CA ILE A 104 -6.06 -41.96 -1.52
C ILE A 104 -4.86 -42.91 -1.30
N GLY A 105 -3.77 -42.43 -0.71
CA GLY A 105 -2.59 -43.26 -0.42
C GLY A 105 -2.89 -44.41 0.53
N THR A 106 -3.68 -44.16 1.58
CA THR A 106 -4.04 -45.22 2.55
C THR A 106 -5.00 -46.26 1.98
N THR A 107 -5.86 -45.91 1.02
CA THR A 107 -6.85 -46.84 0.44
C THR A 107 -6.27 -47.70 -0.70
N ILE A 108 -5.34 -47.16 -1.50
CA ILE A 108 -4.72 -47.91 -2.60
C ILE A 108 -3.71 -48.94 -2.09
N PHE A 109 -2.93 -48.62 -1.06
CA PHE A 109 -1.91 -49.54 -0.53
C PHE A 109 -2.41 -50.48 0.58
N SER A 110 -3.68 -50.41 1.00
CA SER A 110 -4.27 -51.30 2.01
C SER A 110 -5.07 -52.47 1.43
N LYS A 111 -5.29 -52.53 0.11
CA LYS A 111 -5.76 -53.77 -0.53
C LYS A 111 -4.59 -54.76 -0.65
N LYS A 112 -4.44 -55.62 0.37
CA LYS A 112 -3.72 -56.89 0.21
C LYS A 112 -4.39 -57.70 -0.90
N ILE A 113 -3.61 -58.08 -1.93
CA ILE A 113 -3.87 -59.24 -2.79
C ILE A 113 -3.61 -60.50 -1.94
#